data_AF-A0A3E3IHP7-F1
#
_entry.id   AF-A0A3E3IHP7-F1
#
_cell.length_a   1.000
_cell.length_b   1.000
_cell.length_c   1.000
_cell.angle_alpha   90.00
_cell.angle_beta   90.00
_cell.angle_gamma   90.00
#
_symmetry.space_group_name_H-M   'P 1'
#
loop_
_entity.id
_entity.type
_entity.pdbx_description
1 polymer ?
#
loop_
_entity_poly.entity_id
_entity_poly.type
_entity_poly.pdbx_seq_one_letter_code
_entity_poly.pdbx_strand_id
1 'polypeptide(L)' 'MLVRLSINILSEMSGVSQSTLDNLVNGKTFNPRIRTLHRIALAFSMTVAEFLDFQTLNDYSFEELSDD' A
#
# COMPACT_ATOMS: atom_id res chain seq x y z
N MET A 1 -14.06 4.50 -17.80
CA MET A 1 -14.91 3.97 -16.71
C MET A 1 -14.10 4.07 -15.42
N LEU A 2 -14.41 5.02 -14.53
CA LEU A 2 -13.71 5.12 -13.25
C LEU A 2 -14.37 4.12 -12.29
N VAL A 3 -13.64 3.09 -11.88
CA VAL A 3 -14.09 2.13 -10.87
C VAL A 3 -14.07 2.83 -9.51
N ARG A 4 -15.23 2.92 -8.83
CA ARG A 4 -15.26 3.34 -7.43
C ARG A 4 -14.76 2.20 -6.56
N LEU A 5 -13.48 2.22 -6.23
CA LEU A 5 -12.88 1.25 -5.31
C LEU A 5 -13.18 1.67 -3.86
N SER A 6 -13.72 0.74 -3.07
CA SER A 6 -13.86 0.91 -1.62
C SER A 6 -12.85 0.03 -0.89
N ILE A 7 -12.55 0.35 0.37
CA ILE A 7 -11.69 -0.47 1.25
C ILE A 7 -12.25 -1.90 1.39
N ASN A 8 -13.57 -2.04 1.42
CA ASN A 8 -14.22 -3.35 1.50
C ASN A 8 -13.93 -4.19 0.25
N ILE A 9 -14.13 -3.62 -0.95
CA ILE A 9 -13.87 -4.32 -2.21
C ILE A 9 -12.38 -4.68 -2.32
N LEU A 10 -11.46 -3.78 -1.94
CA LEU A 10 -10.03 -4.08 -1.96
C LEU A 10 -9.65 -5.17 -0.95
N SER A 11 -10.33 -5.23 0.20
CA SER A 11 -10.13 -6.28 1.21
C SER A 11 -10.48 -7.66 0.65
N GLU A 12 -11.61 -7.76 -0.05
CA GLU A 12 -12.05 -8.99 -0.71
C GLU A 12 -11.05 -9.41 -1.81
N MET A 13 -10.64 -8.47 -2.66
CA MET A 13 -9.73 -8.75 -3.78
C MET A 13 -8.32 -9.15 -3.33
N SER A 14 -7.78 -8.50 -2.29
CA SER A 14 -6.39 -8.70 -1.83
C SER A 14 -6.25 -9.78 -0.75
N GLY A 15 -7.35 -10.15 -0.08
CA GLY A 15 -7.31 -11.00 1.12
C GLY A 15 -6.57 -10.33 2.29
N VAL A 16 -6.43 -9.01 2.28
CA VAL A 16 -5.95 -8.19 3.40
C VAL A 16 -7.17 -7.72 4.19
N SER A 17 -7.13 -7.73 5.52
CA SER A 17 -8.29 -7.31 6.32
C SER A 17 -8.64 -5.84 6.08
N GLN A 18 -9.93 -5.51 6.13
CA GLN A 18 -10.40 -4.12 6.04
C GLN A 18 -9.72 -3.22 7.08
N SER A 19 -9.53 -3.72 8.32
CA SER A 19 -8.82 -2.96 9.38
C SER A 19 -7.36 -2.66 9.04
N THR A 20 -6.66 -3.59 8.38
CA THR A 20 -5.27 -3.37 7.95
C THR A 20 -5.21 -2.34 6.82
N LEU A 21 -6.13 -2.44 5.85
CA LEU A 21 -6.23 -1.47 4.77
C LEU A 21 -6.65 -0.09 5.27
N ASP A 22 -7.59 0.00 6.20
CA ASP A 22 -7.99 1.25 6.85
C ASP A 22 -6.82 1.90 7.57
N ASN A 23 -6.07 1.11 8.36
CA ASN A 23 -4.88 1.63 9.03
C ASN A 23 -3.79 2.09 8.05
N LEU A 24 -3.64 1.41 6.91
CA LEU A 24 -2.66 1.78 5.89
C LEU A 24 -3.06 3.08 5.18
N VAL A 25 -4.30 3.15 4.68
CA VAL A 25 -4.81 4.31 3.93
C VAL A 25 -4.88 5.56 4.81
N ASN A 26 -5.22 5.41 6.10
CA ASN A 26 -5.25 6.52 7.06
C ASN A 26 -3.90 6.79 7.73
N GLY A 27 -2.80 6.18 7.29
CA GLY A 27 -1.46 6.45 7.82
C GLY A 27 -1.23 6.04 9.28
N LYS A 28 -2.09 5.18 9.86
CA LYS A 28 -1.92 4.63 11.22
C LYS A 28 -0.87 3.52 11.27
N THR A 29 -0.55 2.91 10.13
CA THR A 29 0.54 1.93 9.98
C THR A 29 1.68 2.53 9.15
N PHE A 30 2.83 2.73 9.78
CA PHE A 30 4.00 3.32 9.15
C PHE A 30 4.94 2.31 8.48
N ASN A 31 4.79 1.01 8.78
CA ASN A 31 5.67 -0.04 8.24
C ASN A 31 4.88 -1.29 7.82
N PRO A 32 4.15 -1.25 6.68
CA PRO A 32 3.49 -2.44 6.15
C PRO A 32 4.53 -3.50 5.75
N ARG A 33 4.25 -4.77 6.08
CA ARG A 33 5.11 -5.87 5.62
C ARG A 33 5.03 -6.01 4.11
N ILE A 34 6.13 -6.45 3.48
CA ILE A 34 6.18 -6.73 2.03
C ILE A 34 5.08 -7.68 1.55
N ARG A 35 4.68 -8.66 2.37
CA ARG A 35 3.56 -9.57 2.07
C ARG A 35 2.22 -8.84 1.89
N THR A 36 1.99 -7.78 2.67
CA THR A 36 0.78 -6.94 2.56
C THR A 36 0.81 -6.16 1.26
N LEU A 37 1.94 -5.51 0.93
CA LEU A 37 2.12 -4.78 -0.32
C LEU A 37 1.93 -5.70 -1.54
N HIS A 38 2.51 -6.90 -1.50
CA HIS A 38 2.36 -7.92 -2.54
C HIS A 38 0.91 -8.33 -2.78
N ARG A 39 0.12 -8.52 -1.73
CA ARG A 39 -1.30 -8.85 -1.85
C ARG A 39 -2.11 -7.72 -2.49
N ILE A 40 -1.81 -6.47 -2.14
CA ILE A 40 -2.47 -5.30 -2.71
C ILE A 40 -2.09 -5.14 -4.19
N ALA A 41 -0.81 -5.28 -4.53
CA ALA A 41 -0.34 -5.22 -5.92
C ALA A 41 -1.05 -6.27 -6.80
N LEU A 42 -1.13 -7.52 -6.34
CA LEU A 42 -1.84 -8.58 -7.08
C LEU A 42 -3.33 -8.31 -7.26
N ALA A 43 -3.99 -7.66 -6.29
CA ALA A 43 -5.40 -7.25 -6.45
C ALA A 43 -5.58 -6.26 -7.61
N PHE A 44 -4.56 -5.46 -7.91
CA PHE A 44 -4.52 -4.56 -9.06
C PHE A 44 -3.95 -5.21 -10.33
N SER A 45 -3.68 -6.52 -10.32
CA SER A 45 -2.99 -7.23 -11.41
C SER A 45 -1.61 -6.65 -11.72
N MET A 46 -0.89 -6.20 -10.69
CA MET A 46 0.45 -5.63 -10.76
C MET A 46 1.45 -6.48 -9.99
N THR A 47 2.73 -6.37 -10.38
CA THR A 47 3.86 -6.77 -9.54
C THR A 47 4.07 -5.74 -8.42
N VAL A 48 4.82 -6.12 -7.38
CA VAL A 48 5.19 -5.16 -6.32
C VAL A 48 6.04 -4.01 -6.86
N ALA A 49 6.90 -4.28 -7.85
CA ALA A 49 7.74 -3.26 -8.46
C ALA A 49 6.88 -2.19 -9.14
N GLU A 50 5.91 -2.58 -9.97
CA GLU A 50 4.96 -1.66 -10.61
C GLU A 50 4.09 -0.91 -9.59
N PHE A 51 3.64 -1.59 -8.53
CA PHE A 51 2.84 -0.97 -7.47
C PHE A 51 3.60 0.10 -6.69
N LEU A 52 4.92 -0.04 -6.56
CA LEU A 52 5.81 0.89 -5.87
C LEU A 52 6.55 1.83 -6.83
N ASP A 53 6.22 1.81 -8.12
CA ASP A 53 6.87 2.65 -9.13
C ASP A 53 6.30 4.08 -9.09
N PHE A 54 6.78 4.90 -8.15
CA PHE A 54 6.43 6.31 -8.03
C PHE A 54 7.64 7.18 -7.69
N GLN A 55 7.75 8.34 -8.34
CA GLN A 55 8.93 9.22 -8.24
C GLN A 55 9.31 9.57 -6.81
N THR A 56 8.32 9.88 -5.95
CA THR A 56 8.55 10.24 -4.55
C THR A 56 9.23 9.12 -3.74
N LEU A 57 9.12 7.86 -4.16
CA LEU A 57 9.84 6.76 -3.49
C LEU A 57 11.34 6.84 -3.74
N ASN A 58 11.75 7.24 -4.94
CA ASN A 58 13.16 7.36 -5.30
C ASN A 58 13.84 8.50 -4.53
N ASP A 59 13.07 9.53 -4.19
CA ASP A 59 13.52 10.69 -3.45
C ASP A 59 13.44 10.47 -1.92
N TYR A 60 12.95 9.32 -1.45
CA TYR A 60 12.78 9.03 -0.03
C TYR A 60 14.07 8.48 0.59
N SER A 61 14.55 9.11 1.66
CA SER A 61 15.69 8.66 2.46
C SER A 61 15.30 8.41 3.91
N PHE A 62 15.67 7.24 4.45
CA PHE A 62 15.47 6.95 5.87
C PHE A 62 16.40 7.78 6.77
N GLU A 63 17.52 8.26 6.24
CA GLU A 63 18.49 9.06 7.01
C GLU A 63 17.94 10.47 7.31
N GLU A 64 17.08 11.01 6.44
CA GLU A 64 16.43 12.31 6.63
C GLU A 64 15.30 12.30 7.66
N LEU A 65 14.91 11.11 8.15
CA LEU A 65 13.94 10.95 9.24
C LEU A 65 14.61 10.88 10.62
N SER A 66 15.95 10.91 10.66
CA SER A 66 16.72 10.93 11.90
C SER A 66 17.00 12.36 12.37
N ASP A 67 15.92 13.12 12.61
CA ASP A 67 15.95 14.32 13.45
C ASP A 67 15.15 13.98 14.72
N ASP A 68 15.88 13.69 15.81
CA ASP A 68 15.49 13.19 17.16
C ASP A 68 15.44 11.67 17.40
#